data_AF-A0A933I2N2-F1
#
_entry.id   AF-A0A933I2N2-F1
#
_cell.length_a   1.000
_cell.length_b   1.000
_cell.length_c   1.000
_cell.angle_alpha   90.00
_cell.angle_beta   90.00
_cell.angle_gamma   90.00
#
_symmetry.space_group_name_H-M   'P 1'
#
loop_
_entity.id
_entity.type
_entity.pdbx_description
1 polymer ?
#
loop_
_entity_poly.entity_id
_entity_poly.type
_entity_poly.pdbx_seq_one_letter_code
_entity_poly.pdbx_strand_id
1 'polypeptide(L)'
;MSPKLGEVLVKTTHSKDIDDALHKVFTEYLELKLTKLKGIIDEFQKKWGITFEEFKRKLKDGTLKADTYSFDTEKDFWQWEEAETLEKHYEEIKAQWI
;
A
#
# COMPACT_ATOMS: atom_id res chain seq x y z
N MET A 1 -4.35 23.44 16.79
CA MET A 1 -3.57 23.43 15.53
C MET A 1 -2.79 24.73 15.41
N SER A 2 -1.56 24.68 14.89
CA SER A 2 -0.78 25.91 14.66
C SER A 2 -1.42 26.72 13.53
N PRO A 3 -1.75 28.00 13.72
CA PRO A 3 -2.37 28.84 12.68
C PRO A 3 -1.56 28.86 11.38
N LYS A 4 -0.23 28.83 11.51
CA LYS A 4 0.70 28.81 10.37
C LYS A 4 0.62 27.53 9.55
N LEU A 5 0.40 26.38 10.19
CA LEU A 5 0.26 25.10 9.49
C LEU A 5 -1.05 25.07 8.69
N GLY A 6 -2.15 25.55 9.28
CA GLY A 6 -3.44 25.64 8.59
C GLY A 6 -3.38 26.54 7.36
N GLU A 7 -2.76 27.72 7.48
CA GLU A 7 -2.60 28.65 6.35
C GLU A 7 -1.78 28.04 5.20
N VAL A 8 -0.69 27.33 5.51
CA VAL A 8 0.13 26.63 4.50
C VAL A 8 -0.66 25.53 3.81
N LEU A 9 -1.44 24.74 4.56
CA LEU A 9 -2.29 23.67 4.01
C LEU A 9 -3.32 24.23 3.03
N VAL A 10 -4.08 25.25 3.44
CA VAL A 10 -5.11 25.89 2.60
C VAL A 10 -4.49 26.47 1.32
N LYS A 11 -3.37 27.20 1.43
CA LYS A 11 -2.69 27.78 0.28
C LYS A 11 -2.13 26.73 -0.68
N THR A 12 -1.49 25.69 -0.16
CA THR A 12 -0.86 24.64 -0.99
C THR A 12 -1.91 23.82 -1.73
N THR A 13 -3.02 23.54 -1.08
CA THR A 13 -4.11 22.72 -1.63
C THR A 13 -5.09 23.52 -2.50
N HIS A 14 -5.01 24.86 -2.47
CA HIS A 14 -5.98 25.79 -3.05
C HIS A 14 -7.42 25.54 -2.56
N SER A 15 -7.55 25.17 -1.29
CA SER A 15 -8.83 24.84 -0.65
C SER A 15 -9.50 26.08 -0.06
N LYS A 16 -10.81 25.99 0.23
CA LYS A 16 -11.57 27.13 0.79
C LYS A 16 -11.30 27.36 2.27
N ASP A 17 -11.12 26.26 3.00
CA ASP A 17 -10.88 26.23 4.43
C ASP A 17 -10.00 25.04 4.79
N ILE A 18 -9.70 24.92 6.08
CA ILE A 18 -8.78 23.91 6.59
C ILE A 18 -9.37 22.50 6.53
N ASP A 19 -10.69 22.35 6.61
CA ASP A 19 -11.35 21.04 6.59
C ASP A 19 -11.32 20.49 5.16
N ASP A 20 -11.61 21.32 4.17
CA ASP A 20 -11.44 21.03 2.74
C ASP A 20 -9.97 20.69 2.40
N ALA A 21 -9.02 21.46 2.94
CA ALA A 21 -7.59 21.20 2.76
C ALA A 21 -7.16 19.85 3.37
N LEU A 22 -7.62 19.53 4.57
CA LEU A 22 -7.32 18.26 5.24
C LEU A 22 -7.96 17.09 4.53
N HIS A 23 -9.23 17.22 4.14
CA HIS A 23 -9.92 16.21 3.33
C HIS A 23 -9.13 15.91 2.07
N LYS A 24 -8.74 16.93 1.32
CA LYS A 24 -8.01 16.77 0.08
C LYS A 24 -6.65 16.09 0.29
N VAL A 25 -5.83 16.59 1.22
CA VAL A 25 -4.49 16.03 1.47
C VAL A 25 -4.57 14.59 1.96
N PHE A 26 -5.53 14.28 2.84
CA PHE A 26 -5.65 12.94 3.38
C PHE A 26 -6.16 11.95 2.32
N THR A 27 -7.14 12.34 1.50
CA THR A 27 -7.59 11.52 0.37
C THR A 27 -6.46 11.28 -0.62
N GLU A 28 -5.74 12.31 -1.04
CA GLU A 28 -4.60 12.19 -1.97
C GLU A 28 -3.49 11.32 -1.36
N TYR A 29 -3.19 11.46 -0.07
CA TYR A 29 -2.22 10.62 0.63
C TYR A 29 -2.60 9.14 0.60
N LEU A 30 -3.86 8.81 0.93
CA LEU A 30 -4.35 7.44 0.90
C LEU A 30 -4.29 6.86 -0.52
N GLU A 31 -4.68 7.64 -1.53
CA GLU A 31 -4.63 7.21 -2.93
C GLU A 31 -3.21 6.95 -3.41
N LEU A 32 -2.27 7.83 -3.09
CA LEU A 32 -0.86 7.65 -3.43
C LEU A 32 -0.27 6.41 -2.74
N LYS A 33 -0.62 6.18 -1.47
CA LYS A 33 -0.18 5.00 -0.72
C LYS A 33 -0.73 3.70 -1.31
N LEU A 34 -2.04 3.64 -1.56
CA LEU A 34 -2.69 2.47 -2.16
C LEU A 34 -2.15 2.19 -3.57
N THR A 35 -1.99 3.23 -4.39
CA THR A 35 -1.42 3.08 -5.75
C THR A 35 -0.01 2.50 -5.71
N LYS A 36 0.83 2.98 -4.78
CA LYS A 36 2.18 2.43 -4.60
C LYS A 36 2.16 0.97 -4.16
N LEU A 37 1.32 0.61 -3.19
CA LEU A 37 1.22 -0.76 -2.67
C LEU A 37 0.72 -1.72 -3.74
N LYS A 38 -0.33 -1.31 -4.48
CA LYS A 38 -0.83 -2.07 -5.63
C LYS A 38 0.25 -2.29 -6.69
N GLY A 39 1.07 -1.28 -6.98
CA GLY A 39 2.20 -1.43 -7.89
C GLY A 39 3.22 -2.49 -7.42
N ILE A 40 3.54 -2.49 -6.13
CA ILE A 40 4.43 -3.50 -5.52
C ILE A 40 3.83 -4.90 -5.62
N ILE A 41 2.54 -5.05 -5.29
CA ILE A 41 1.81 -6.32 -5.38
C ILE A 41 1.79 -6.81 -6.83
N ASP A 42 1.47 -5.95 -7.79
CA ASP A 42 1.46 -6.27 -9.21
C ASP A 42 2.85 -6.70 -9.72
N GLU A 43 3.93 -6.08 -9.24
CA GLU A 43 5.31 -6.48 -9.57
C GLU A 43 5.63 -7.88 -9.08
N PHE A 44 5.22 -8.23 -7.86
CA PHE A 44 5.40 -9.58 -7.34
C PHE A 44 4.53 -10.61 -8.07
N GLN A 45 3.27 -10.28 -8.35
CA GLN A 45 2.38 -11.13 -9.16
C GLN A 45 2.97 -11.39 -10.55
N LYS A 46 3.56 -10.37 -11.19
CA LYS A 46 4.26 -10.54 -12.47
C LYS A 46 5.52 -11.38 -12.35
N LYS A 47 6.31 -11.18 -11.29
CA LYS A 47 7.55 -11.94 -11.03
C LYS A 47 7.26 -13.44 -10.85
N TRP A 48 6.23 -13.77 -10.07
CA TRP A 48 5.91 -15.15 -9.71
C TRP A 48 4.86 -15.81 -10.61
N GLY A 49 4.10 -15.02 -11.38
CA GLY A 49 3.06 -15.47 -12.29
C GLY A 49 1.84 -16.10 -11.59
N ILE A 50 1.68 -15.83 -10.29
CA ILE A 50 0.62 -16.37 -9.43
C ILE A 50 0.19 -15.30 -8.42
N THR A 51 -0.94 -15.51 -7.75
CA THR A 51 -1.40 -14.63 -6.66
C THR A 51 -0.61 -14.86 -5.36
N PHE A 52 -0.67 -13.91 -4.42
CA PHE A 52 0.00 -14.05 -3.12
C PHE A 52 -0.47 -15.29 -2.34
N GLU A 53 -1.77 -15.56 -2.35
CA GLU A 53 -2.32 -16.76 -1.67
C GLU A 53 -1.82 -18.06 -2.30
N GLU A 54 -1.72 -18.11 -3.63
CA GLU A 54 -1.13 -19.26 -4.32
C GLU A 54 0.36 -19.38 -4.05
N PHE A 55 1.08 -18.26 -3.97
CA PHE A 55 2.49 -18.22 -3.62
C PHE A 55 2.71 -18.76 -2.20
N LYS A 56 1.95 -18.29 -1.21
CA LYS A 56 1.96 -18.80 0.17
C LYS A 56 1.71 -20.30 0.24
N ARG A 57 0.68 -20.79 -0.47
CA ARG A 57 0.38 -22.22 -0.52
C ARG A 57 1.54 -23.02 -1.12
N LYS A 58 2.05 -22.63 -2.27
CA LYS A 58 3.16 -23.35 -2.94
C LYS A 58 4.47 -23.30 -2.17
N LEU A 59 4.74 -22.19 -1.46
CA LEU A 59 5.88 -22.05 -0.57
C LEU A 59 5.78 -23.05 0.60
N LYS A 60 4.60 -23.13 1.24
CA LYS A 60 4.32 -24.09 2.32
C LYS A 60 4.39 -25.54 1.86
N ASP A 61 3.87 -25.82 0.67
CA ASP A 61 3.85 -27.17 0.09
C ASP A 61 5.20 -27.57 -0.54
N GLY A 62 6.20 -26.68 -0.55
CA GLY A 62 7.51 -26.91 -1.16
C GLY A 62 7.45 -27.13 -2.68
N THR A 63 6.37 -26.68 -3.34
CA THR A 63 6.11 -26.89 -4.78
C THR A 63 6.43 -25.65 -5.63
N LEU A 64 7.04 -24.64 -5.01
CA LEU A 64 7.56 -23.49 -5.71
C LEU A 64 8.66 -23.95 -6.69
N LYS A 65 8.63 -23.47 -7.93
CA LYS A 65 9.63 -23.84 -8.95
C LYS A 65 11.01 -23.22 -8.68
N ALA A 66 11.06 -22.14 -7.91
CA ALA A 66 12.30 -21.53 -7.45
C ALA A 66 12.76 -22.20 -6.16
N ASP A 67 14.04 -22.02 -5.82
CA ASP A 67 14.60 -22.54 -4.58
C ASP A 67 13.84 -21.94 -3.39
N THR A 68 13.01 -22.78 -2.78
CA THR A 68 12.02 -22.43 -1.75
C THR A 68 12.67 -21.86 -0.49
N TYR A 69 13.97 -22.12 -0.31
CA TYR A 69 14.80 -21.66 0.81
C TYR A 69 15.85 -20.64 0.39
N SER A 70 15.75 -20.08 -0.82
CA SER A 70 16.62 -18.96 -1.17
C SER A 70 16.24 -17.72 -0.37
N PHE A 71 17.25 -16.96 0.05
CA PHE A 71 17.08 -15.67 0.70
C PHE A 71 16.19 -14.72 -0.13
N ASP A 72 16.26 -14.81 -1.46
CA ASP A 72 15.44 -14.00 -2.37
C ASP A 72 13.96 -14.39 -2.32
N THR A 73 13.64 -15.69 -2.24
CA THR A 73 12.25 -16.18 -2.08
C THR A 73 11.66 -15.74 -0.74
N GLU A 74 12.44 -15.85 0.34
CA GLU A 74 11.99 -15.41 1.67
C GLU A 74 11.79 -13.89 1.69
N LYS A 75 12.73 -13.12 1.14
CA LYS A 75 12.62 -11.67 1.06
C LYS A 75 11.38 -11.24 0.27
N ASP A 76 11.13 -11.87 -0.87
CA ASP A 76 9.92 -11.62 -1.67
C ASP A 76 8.65 -11.93 -0.87
N PHE A 77 8.63 -13.05 -0.12
CA PHE A 77 7.50 -13.39 0.75
C PHE A 77 7.23 -12.26 1.76
N TRP A 78 8.24 -11.81 2.50
CA TRP A 78 8.08 -10.78 3.53
C TRP A 78 7.60 -9.45 2.95
N GLN A 79 8.21 -9.02 1.84
CA GLN A 79 7.87 -7.74 1.22
C GLN A 79 6.46 -7.76 0.61
N TRP A 80 6.05 -8.89 0.04
CA TRP A 80 4.71 -9.03 -0.50
C TRP A 80 3.66 -9.13 0.60
N GLU A 81 3.93 -9.89 1.66
CA GLU A 81 3.03 -9.98 2.83
C GLU A 81 2.80 -8.61 3.49
N GLU A 82 3.89 -7.83 3.65
CA GLU A 82 3.81 -6.46 4.15
C GLU A 82 2.94 -5.59 3.24
N ALA A 83 3.13 -5.66 1.92
CA ALA A 83 2.36 -4.87 0.97
C ALA A 83 0.86 -5.20 1.01
N GLU A 84 0.49 -6.47 1.04
CA GLU A 84 -0.90 -6.94 1.13
C GLU A 84 -1.56 -6.54 2.45
N THR A 85 -0.80 -6.58 3.55
CA THR A 85 -1.29 -6.19 4.88
C THR A 85 -1.51 -4.68 4.96
N LEU A 86 -0.56 -3.89 4.43
CA LEU A 86 -0.67 -2.43 4.39
C LEU A 86 -1.76 -1.96 3.44
N GLU A 87 -1.95 -2.63 2.30
CA GLU A 87 -3.02 -2.29 1.36
C GLU A 87 -4.38 -2.40 2.06
N LYS A 88 -4.66 -3.55 2.69
CA LYS A 88 -5.90 -3.76 3.46
C LYS A 88 -6.08 -2.69 4.55
N HIS A 89 -5.02 -2.39 5.30
CA HIS A 89 -5.07 -1.36 6.33
C HIS A 89 -5.46 0.02 5.78
N TYR A 90 -4.86 0.45 4.66
CA TYR A 90 -5.18 1.74 4.06
C TYR A 90 -6.54 1.75 3.35
N GLU A 91 -7.01 0.62 2.80
CA GLU A 91 -8.36 0.49 2.26
C GLU A 91 -9.43 0.64 3.37
N GLU A 92 -9.21 0.02 4.53
CA GLU A 92 -10.08 0.17 5.71
C GLU A 92 -10.15 1.63 6.17
N ILE A 93 -9.01 2.31 6.27
CA ILE A 93 -8.96 3.74 6.62
C ILE A 93 -9.70 4.57 5.56
N LYS A 94 -9.46 4.30 4.27
CA LYS A 94 -10.12 5.01 3.17
C LYS A 94 -11.64 4.85 3.22
N ALA A 95 -12.13 3.66 3.53
CA ALA A 95 -13.56 3.38 3.66
C ALA A 95 -14.22 4.08 4.86
N GLN A 96 -13.46 4.43 5.90
CA GLN A 96 -13.95 5.21 7.04
C GLN A 96 -13.86 6.73 6.78
N TRP A 97 -12.98 7.16 5.89
CA TRP A 97 -12.73 8.56 5.57
C TRP A 97 -13.68 9.13 4.51
N ILE A 98 -14.10 8.29 3.56
CA ILE A 98 -15.07 8.60 2.50
C ILE A 98 -16.49 8.37 3.04
#